data_AF-A0A0T5ZDK5-F1
#
_entry.id   AF-A0A0T5ZDK5-F1
#
_cell.length_a   1.000
_cell.length_b   1.000
_cell.length_c   1.000
_cell.angle_alpha   90.00
_cell.angle_beta   90.00
_cell.angle_gamma   90.00
#
_symmetry.space_group_name_H-M   'P 1'
#
loop_
_entity.id
_entity.type
_entity.pdbx_description
1 polymer ?
#
loop_
_entity_poly.entity_id
_entity_poly.type
_entity_poly.pdbx_seq_one_letter_code
_entity_poly.pdbx_strand_id
1 'polypeptide(L)'
;MPLTNNVIIQLNEITTMMTNKNSLKPKDEEFIKVIFKKILECGETYNVEEIESWFKNEGTWKNKNSIIRITNMAHYIQEKYEQANKFRILSDERSCKCD
;
A
#
# COMPACT_ATOMS: atom_id res chain seq x y z
N MET A 1 7.33 -12.00 4.84
CA MET A 1 8.15 -11.21 5.78
C MET A 1 7.22 -10.47 6.70
N PRO A 2 7.49 -10.41 8.01
CA PRO A 2 6.65 -9.68 8.94
C PRO A 2 6.63 -8.20 8.60
N LEU A 3 5.51 -7.52 8.88
CA LEU A 3 5.40 -6.08 8.69
C LEU A 3 6.39 -5.35 9.60
N THR A 4 7.06 -4.33 9.07
CA THR A 4 7.92 -3.46 9.88
C THR A 4 7.08 -2.59 10.80
N ASN A 5 7.68 -2.10 11.89
CA ASN A 5 7.00 -1.18 12.81
C ASN A 5 6.50 0.09 12.11
N ASN A 6 7.23 0.60 11.12
CA ASN A 6 6.81 1.81 10.41
C ASN A 6 5.59 1.53 9.51
N VAL A 7 5.53 0.38 8.83
CA VAL A 7 4.32 -0.07 8.12
C VAL A 7 3.14 -0.18 9.08
N ILE A 8 3.32 -0.80 10.25
CA ILE A 8 2.25 -0.92 11.26
C ILE A 8 1.74 0.45 11.72
N ILE A 9 2.63 1.44 11.93
CA ILE A 9 2.24 2.81 12.28
C ILE A 9 1.35 3.43 11.17
N GLN A 10 1.73 3.27 9.91
CA GLN A 10 0.94 3.75 8.78
C GLN A 10 -0.43 3.05 8.68
N LEU A 11 -0.52 1.76 8.99
CA LEU A 11 -1.79 1.02 9.02
C LEU A 11 -2.70 1.46 10.19
N ASN A 12 -2.11 1.80 11.33
CA ASN A 12 -2.83 2.42 12.44
C ASN A 12 -3.40 3.78 12.03
N GLU A 13 -2.63 4.59 11.29
CA GLU A 13 -3.10 5.88 10.79
C GLU A 13 -4.36 5.73 9.92
N ILE A 14 -4.38 4.75 9.00
CA ILE A 14 -5.58 4.38 8.24
C ILE A 14 -6.74 4.07 9.20
N THR A 15 -6.49 3.22 10.19
CA THR A 15 -7.52 2.75 11.11
C THR A 15 -8.10 3.85 12.00
N THR A 16 -7.28 4.83 12.39
CA THR A 16 -7.69 5.97 13.23
C THR A 16 -8.43 7.04 12.44
N MET A 17 -8.02 7.32 11.20
CA MET A 17 -8.67 8.34 10.36
C MET A 17 -10.01 7.88 9.79
N MET A 18 -10.23 6.56 9.70
CA MET A 18 -11.44 5.98 9.11
C MET A 18 -12.63 6.00 10.08
N THR A 19 -13.59 6.88 9.81
CA THR A 19 -14.83 6.97 10.60
C THR A 19 -15.81 5.82 10.30
N ASN A 20 -15.89 5.36 9.05
CA ASN A 20 -16.78 4.26 8.65
C ASN A 20 -16.03 3.13 7.92
N LYS A 21 -15.68 2.09 8.66
CA LYS A 21 -14.95 0.91 8.18
C LYS A 21 -15.82 -0.10 7.41
N ASN A 22 -17.12 0.13 7.31
CA ASN A 22 -18.05 -0.75 6.58
C ASN A 22 -18.28 -0.32 5.13
N SER A 23 -18.02 0.95 4.82
CA SER A 23 -18.23 1.51 3.49
C SER A 23 -17.22 2.63 3.26
N LEU A 24 -16.20 2.31 2.47
CA LEU A 24 -15.15 3.26 2.09
C LEU A 24 -15.71 4.27 1.08
N LYS A 25 -15.59 5.56 1.40
CA LYS A 25 -15.91 6.65 0.46
C LYS A 25 -14.72 6.89 -0.48
N PRO A 26 -14.92 7.60 -1.60
CA PRO A 26 -13.81 7.94 -2.51
C PRO A 26 -12.64 8.65 -1.83
N LYS A 27 -12.93 9.54 -0.85
CA LYS A 27 -11.90 10.23 -0.06
C LYS A 27 -11.11 9.28 0.83
N ASP A 28 -11.77 8.27 1.40
CA ASP A 28 -11.16 7.25 2.23
C ASP A 28 -10.19 6.41 1.39
N GLU A 29 -10.62 6.02 0.19
CA GLU A 29 -9.78 5.28 -0.75
C GLU A 29 -8.57 6.08 -1.22
N GLU A 30 -8.75 7.37 -1.50
CA GLU A 30 -7.65 8.27 -1.85
C GLU A 30 -6.63 8.36 -0.71
N PHE A 31 -7.11 8.52 0.53
CA PHE A 31 -6.25 8.54 1.70
C PHE A 31 -5.47 7.24 1.88
N ILE A 32 -6.14 6.08 1.78
CA ILE A 32 -5.49 4.77 1.85
C ILE A 32 -4.41 4.64 0.76
N LYS A 33 -4.70 5.10 -0.45
CA LYS A 33 -3.72 5.07 -1.56
C LYS A 33 -2.49 5.91 -1.26
N VAL A 34 -2.67 7.10 -0.70
CA VAL A 34 -1.57 7.99 -0.31
C VAL A 34 -0.68 7.34 0.75
N ILE A 35 -1.28 6.68 1.76
CA ILE A 35 -0.52 5.99 2.80
C ILE A 35 0.34 4.86 2.23
N PHE A 36 -0.21 3.98 1.40
CA PHE A 36 0.56 2.90 0.78
C PHE A 36 1.66 3.43 -0.15
N LYS A 37 1.39 4.50 -0.90
CA LYS A 37 2.41 5.14 -1.74
C LYS A 37 3.57 5.68 -0.90
N LYS A 38 3.26 6.34 0.22
CA LYS A 38 4.25 6.88 1.17
C LYS A 38 5.12 5.77 1.75
N ILE A 39 4.54 4.62 2.11
CA ILE A 39 5.32 3.46 2.58
C ILE A 39 6.40 3.08 1.55
N LEU A 40 6.01 2.94 0.28
CA LEU A 40 6.93 2.56 -0.81
C LEU A 40 7.97 3.65 -1.12
N GLU A 41 7.56 4.92 -1.09
CA GLU A 41 8.45 6.07 -1.29
C GLU A 41 9.49 6.20 -0.16
N CYS A 42 9.17 5.75 1.05
CA CYS A 42 10.13 5.63 2.16
C CYS A 42 11.12 4.46 2.00
N GLY A 43 11.03 3.68 0.93
CA GLY A 43 11.89 2.52 0.67
C GLY A 43 11.46 1.26 1.42
N GLU A 44 10.30 1.27 2.07
CA GLU A 44 9.75 0.08 2.69
C GLU A 44 8.96 -0.77 1.71
N THR A 45 8.79 -2.04 2.06
CA THR A 45 7.98 -3.00 1.30
C THR A 45 7.04 -3.71 2.24
N TYR A 46 5.92 -4.21 1.70
CA TYR A 46 4.95 -4.97 2.45
C TYR A 46 4.50 -6.19 1.64
N ASN A 47 4.11 -7.25 2.33
CA ASN A 47 3.38 -8.35 1.70
C ASN A 47 1.87 -8.06 1.81
N VAL A 48 1.16 -8.10 0.69
CA VAL A 48 -0.29 -7.92 0.59
C VAL A 48 -1.06 -8.89 1.50
N GLU A 49 -0.60 -10.13 1.65
CA GLU A 49 -1.22 -11.13 2.55
C GLU A 49 -1.08 -10.73 4.02
N GLU A 50 0.06 -10.15 4.38
CA GLU A 50 0.31 -9.66 5.75
C GLU A 50 -0.52 -8.42 6.04
N ILE A 51 -0.73 -7.54 5.05
CA ILE A 51 -1.66 -6.41 5.15
C ILE A 51 -3.08 -6.92 5.41
N GLU A 52 -3.54 -7.90 4.64
CA GLU A 52 -4.87 -8.48 4.84
C GLU A 52 -5.02 -9.12 6.23
N SER A 53 -4.01 -9.88 6.65
CA SER A 53 -3.96 -10.51 7.97
C SER A 53 -3.99 -9.48 9.09
N TRP A 54 -3.22 -8.39 8.96
CA TRP A 54 -3.19 -7.31 9.94
C TRP A 54 -4.58 -6.68 10.13
N PHE A 55 -5.27 -6.32 9.04
CA PHE A 55 -6.61 -5.74 9.12
C PHE A 55 -7.65 -6.72 9.69
N LYS A 56 -7.54 -8.02 9.39
CA LYS A 56 -8.41 -9.04 9.99
C LYS A 56 -8.20 -9.18 11.50
N ASN A 57 -6.96 -9.01 11.98
CA ASN A 57 -6.59 -9.28 13.37
C ASN A 57 -6.66 -8.03 14.27
N GLU A 58 -6.62 -6.82 13.72
CA GLU A 58 -6.69 -5.56 14.48
C GLU A 58 -8.03 -5.39 15.24
N GLY A 59 -9.12 -5.97 14.71
CA GLY A 59 -10.38 -6.15 15.43
C GLY A 59 -11.44 -5.06 15.22
N THR A 60 -11.08 -3.89 14.67
CA THR A 60 -12.06 -2.83 14.33
C THR A 60 -12.61 -2.97 12.92
N TRP A 61 -11.86 -3.59 12.01
CA TRP A 61 -12.27 -3.88 10.65
C TRP A 61 -13.09 -5.17 10.58
N LYS A 62 -14.41 -5.04 10.66
CA LYS A 62 -15.33 -6.19 10.63
C LYS A 62 -15.84 -6.54 9.23
N ASN A 63 -15.81 -5.57 8.32
CA ASN A 63 -16.36 -5.74 6.99
C ASN A 63 -15.32 -6.34 6.03
N LYS A 64 -15.53 -7.60 5.65
CA LYS A 64 -14.63 -8.33 4.74
C LYS A 64 -14.45 -7.64 3.40
N ASN A 65 -15.49 -7.02 2.83
CA ASN A 65 -15.39 -6.33 1.55
C ASN A 65 -14.49 -5.09 1.64
N SER A 66 -14.53 -4.38 2.77
CA SER A 66 -13.66 -3.22 3.02
C SER A 66 -12.20 -3.66 3.15
N ILE A 67 -11.93 -4.76 3.86
CA ILE A 67 -10.59 -5.35 3.95
C ILE A 67 -10.07 -5.74 2.56
N ILE A 68 -10.85 -6.51 1.79
CA ILE A 68 -10.48 -6.92 0.43
C ILE A 68 -10.18 -5.70 -0.45
N ARG A 69 -10.99 -4.65 -0.35
CA ARG A 69 -10.79 -3.42 -1.12
C ARG A 69 -9.50 -2.70 -0.74
N ILE A 70 -9.15 -2.65 0.54
CA ILE A 70 -7.88 -2.11 1.02
C ILE A 70 -6.71 -2.94 0.49
N THR A 71 -6.78 -4.26 0.60
CA THR A 71 -5.77 -5.20 0.10
C THR A 71 -5.56 -5.04 -1.41
N ASN A 72 -6.63 -4.90 -2.19
CA ASN A 72 -6.56 -4.67 -3.63
C ASN A 72 -5.89 -3.32 -3.96
N MET A 73 -6.16 -2.27 -3.18
CA MET A 73 -5.47 -0.98 -3.34
C MET A 73 -3.98 -1.11 -3.04
N ALA A 74 -3.62 -1.80 -1.95
CA ALA A 74 -2.23 -2.04 -1.56
C ALA A 74 -1.46 -2.75 -2.68
N HIS A 75 -2.06 -3.80 -3.26
CA HIS A 75 -1.49 -4.54 -4.38
C HIS A 75 -1.31 -3.67 -5.62
N TYR A 76 -2.37 -2.95 -6.04
CA TYR A 76 -2.31 -2.07 -7.21
C TYR A 76 -1.21 -1.01 -7.09
N ILE A 77 -1.07 -0.39 -5.92
CA ILE A 77 -0.07 0.65 -5.68
C ILE A 77 1.34 0.07 -5.71
N GLN A 78 1.53 -1.11 -5.12
CA GLN A 78 2.80 -1.81 -5.16
C GLN A 78 3.22 -2.13 -6.59
N GLU A 79 2.33 -2.76 -7.39
CA GLU A 79 2.61 -3.08 -8.79
C GLU A 79 2.93 -1.80 -9.59
N LYS A 80 2.18 -0.72 -9.38
CA LYS A 80 2.42 0.56 -10.07
C LYS A 80 3.75 1.19 -9.70
N TYR A 81 4.13 1.13 -8.43
CA TYR A 81 5.41 1.66 -7.96
C TYR A 81 6.58 0.85 -8.53
N GLU A 82 6.49 -0.49 -8.51
CA GLU A 82 7.49 -1.37 -9.08
C GLU A 82 7.64 -1.17 -10.60
N GLN A 83 6.53 -1.03 -11.32
CA GLN A 83 6.54 -0.69 -12.75
C GLN A 83 7.26 0.65 -12.99
N ALA A 84 6.89 1.69 -12.27
CA ALA A 84 7.52 3.01 -12.39
C ALA A 84 9.03 2.96 -12.07
N ASN A 85 9.43 2.17 -11.08
CA ASN A 85 10.84 2.02 -10.70
C ASN A 85 11.64 1.25 -11.76
N LYS A 86 11.06 0.20 -12.37
CA LYS A 86 11.67 -0.53 -13.50
C LYS A 86 12.00 0.40 -14.67
N PHE A 87 11.11 1.35 -15.00
CA PHE A 87 11.37 2.33 -16.06
C PHE A 87 12.41 3.39 -15.68
N ARG A 88 12.55 3.74 -14.39
CA ARG A 88 13.62 4.63 -13.92
C ARG A 88 15.02 4.01 -14.11
N ILE A 89 15.18 2.73 -13.76
CA ILE A 89 16.45 2.01 -13.94
C ILE A 89 16.84 1.94 -15.43
N LEU A 90 15.88 1.68 -16.32
CA LEU A 90 16.12 1.66 -17.78
C LEU A 90 16.46 3.04 -18.37
N SER A 91 16.14 4.13 -17.68
CA SER A 91 16.43 5.50 -18.15
C SER A 91 17.85 5.94 -17.82
N ASP A 92 18.46 5.40 -16.76
CA ASP A 92 19.88 5.64 -16.40
C ASP A 92 20.86 4.74 -17.18
N GLU A 93 20.40 3.60 -17.71
CA GLU A 93 21.25 2.66 -18.48
C GLU A 93 21.24 2.90 -20.01
N ARG A 94 20.67 4.00 -20.50
CA ARG A 94 20.84 4.43 -21.90
C ARG A 94 22.02 5.39 -22.09
N SER A 95 23.18 4.98 -21.59
CA SER A 95 24.47 5.23 -22.25
C SER A 95 24.95 3.96 -22.96
N CYS A 96 24.05 3.20 -23.60
CA CYS A 96 24.47 2.30 -24.68
C CYS A 96 24.77 3.16 -25.90
N LYS A 97 26.02 3.62 -25.98
CA LYS A 97 26.67 3.96 -27.24
C LYS A 97 26.60 2.71 -28.12
N CYS A 98 25.72 2.73 -29.12
CA CYS A 98 25.95 1.92 -30.30
C CYS A 98 26.80 2.79 -31.23
N ASP A 99 27.94 2.24 -31.65
CA ASP A 99 28.81 2.75 -32.71
C ASP A 99 28.04 3.18 -33.97
#